data_AF-A0A7J4L6B3-F1
#
_entry.id   AF-A0A7J4L6B3-F1
#
_cell.length_a   1.000
_cell.length_b   1.000
_cell.length_c   1.000
_cell.angle_alpha   90.00
_cell.angle_beta   90.00
_cell.angle_gamma   90.00
#
_symmetry.space_group_name_H-M   'P 1'
#
loop_
_entity.id
_entity.type
_entity.pdbx_description
1 polymer ?
#
loop_
_entity_poly.entity_id
_entity_poly.type
_entity_poly.pdbx_seq_one_letter_code
_entity_poly.pdbx_strand_id
1 'polypeptide(L)'
;MERAKTIMAWEILFIAVFATLLVMDSADDFTGRAVLSPTSEDLLTQIEAAVPKFDFIKDADEASVCLVVSMDQTTKYSYEIIKIGEALAVTSSSSLYCKGQDKEDFIVFYPSYEKLKEQLDSVPTLSQLKTTSDGTNFYLYPSKQVLLGSTLANPKEFNEKFGDVLRKHLKSSDVQAILNPKTAEEREAASVASYIFYFITGIVVLVIFISVLIFTRAKKPEIEEDLELTAYLKSALAQGYEEEQIVQTLVQSGWPEQKVRQVLGSITSQTVPMTA
;
A
#
# COMPACT_ATOMS: atom_id res chain seq x y z
N MET A 1 23.15 31.96 16.77
CA MET A 1 22.54 32.39 15.49
C MET A 1 22.73 31.36 14.37
N GLU A 2 23.74 30.47 14.42
CA GLU A 2 23.94 29.40 13.42
C GLU A 2 22.90 28.27 13.47
N ARG A 3 22.42 27.87 14.65
CA ARG A 3 21.40 26.80 14.79
C ARG A 3 20.03 27.13 14.18
N ALA A 4 19.71 28.41 14.01
CA ALA A 4 18.46 28.83 13.37
C ALA A 4 18.52 28.68 11.83
N LYS A 5 19.72 28.71 11.24
CA LYS A 5 19.89 28.57 9.79
C LYS A 5 19.78 27.13 9.31
N THR A 6 20.18 26.17 10.14
CA THR A 6 20.11 24.73 9.82
C THR A 6 18.70 24.16 9.90
N ILE A 7 17.85 24.68 10.79
CA ILE A 7 16.45 24.25 10.90
C ILE A 7 15.62 24.79 9.72
N MET A 8 15.82 26.05 9.31
CA MET A 8 15.15 26.60 8.12
C MET A 8 15.56 25.93 6.81
N ALA A 9 16.81 25.44 6.70
CA ALA A 9 17.27 24.75 5.50
C ALA A 9 16.59 23.38 5.29
N TRP A 10 16.21 22.70 6.39
CA TRP A 10 15.57 21.39 6.32
C TRP A 10 14.09 21.47 5.95
N GLU A 11 13.37 22.50 6.40
CA GLU A 11 11.96 22.68 6.03
C GLU A 11 11.78 23.06 4.55
N ILE A 12 12.69 23.88 4.00
CA ILE A 12 12.69 24.23 2.57
C ILE A 12 13.00 23.00 1.69
N LEU A 13 13.92 22.14 2.13
CA LEU A 13 14.23 20.89 1.44
C LEU A 13 13.02 19.93 1.42
N PHE A 14 12.27 19.86 2.52
CA PHE A 14 11.09 19.01 2.63
C PHE A 14 9.95 19.48 1.71
N ILE A 15 9.72 20.79 1.62
CA ILE A 15 8.72 21.38 0.71
C ILE A 15 9.13 21.15 -0.76
N ALA A 16 10.41 21.27 -1.11
CA ALA A 16 10.89 21.05 -2.47
C ALA A 16 10.76 19.58 -2.92
N VAL A 17 11.01 18.62 -2.02
CA VAL A 17 10.83 17.18 -2.29
C VAL A 17 9.33 16.82 -2.38
N PHE A 18 8.49 17.42 -1.55
CA PHE A 18 7.04 17.18 -1.59
C PHE A 18 6.39 17.80 -2.85
N ALA A 19 6.88 18.96 -3.31
CA ALA A 19 6.42 19.60 -4.54
C ALA A 19 6.85 18.85 -5.80
N THR A 20 8.01 18.17 -5.78
CA THR A 20 8.45 17.34 -6.92
C THR A 20 7.74 15.98 -6.97
N LEU A 21 7.32 15.43 -5.82
CA LEU A 21 6.47 14.24 -5.75
C LEU A 21 5.04 14.48 -6.26
N LEU A 22 4.53 15.71 -6.20
CA LEU A 22 3.19 16.06 -6.67
C LEU A 22 3.09 16.36 -8.17
N VAL A 23 4.21 16.47 -8.90
CA VAL A 23 4.23 16.81 -10.33
C VAL A 23 4.34 15.57 -11.23
N MET A 24 4.36 14.36 -10.68
CA MET A 24 4.47 13.11 -11.46
C MET A 24 3.14 12.44 -11.86
N ASP A 25 1.99 13.09 -11.76
CA ASP A 25 0.70 12.45 -12.10
C ASP A 25 -0.21 13.27 -13.02
N SER A 26 0.35 13.91 -14.05
CA SER A 26 -0.45 14.32 -15.20
C SER A 26 0.34 14.19 -16.49
N ALA A 27 0.66 12.96 -16.86
CA ALA A 27 0.96 12.62 -18.24
C ALA A 27 -0.37 12.51 -19.02
N ASP A 28 -1.02 13.64 -19.26
CA ASP A 28 -2.06 13.72 -20.29
C ASP A 28 -1.35 13.77 -21.64
N ASP A 29 -1.16 12.58 -22.21
CA ASP A 29 -0.57 12.35 -23.53
C ASP A 29 -1.59 12.76 -24.62
N PHE A 30 -1.84 14.07 -24.77
CA PHE A 30 -2.69 14.63 -25.83
C PHE A 30 -1.92 14.69 -27.15
N THR A 31 -1.76 13.54 -27.81
CA THR A 31 -1.41 13.49 -29.25
C THR A 31 -2.55 12.85 -30.04
N GLY A 32 -3.73 13.49 -30.00
CA GLY A 32 -4.92 13.03 -30.71
C GLY A 32 -4.85 13.26 -32.22
N ARG A 33 -4.33 12.30 -32.98
CA ARG A 33 -4.94 12.01 -34.27
C ARG A 33 -6.39 11.62 -33.96
N ALA A 34 -7.36 12.35 -34.49
CA ALA A 34 -8.76 11.96 -34.41
C ALA A 34 -8.96 10.66 -35.22
N VAL A 35 -8.68 9.53 -34.58
CA VAL A 35 -9.19 8.23 -35.02
C VAL A 35 -10.68 8.31 -34.69
N LEU A 36 -11.52 8.24 -35.72
CA LEU A 36 -12.96 8.09 -35.51
C LEU A 36 -13.18 6.89 -34.59
N SER A 37 -13.65 7.13 -33.37
CA SER A 37 -13.99 6.07 -32.44
C SER A 37 -15.04 5.18 -33.11
N PRO A 38 -14.84 3.85 -33.16
CA PRO A 38 -15.75 2.95 -33.85
C PRO A 38 -17.13 2.99 -33.20
N THR A 39 -18.18 2.88 -34.02
CA THR A 39 -19.55 2.80 -33.51
C THR A 39 -19.81 1.43 -32.87
N SER A 40 -20.92 1.34 -32.12
CA SER A 40 -21.35 0.06 -31.55
C SER A 40 -21.57 -1.03 -32.62
N GLU A 41 -21.94 -0.66 -33.84
CA GLU A 41 -22.19 -1.58 -34.97
C GLU A 41 -20.89 -2.02 -35.64
N ASP A 42 -19.92 -1.11 -35.78
CA ASP A 42 -18.57 -1.45 -36.25
C ASP A 42 -17.89 -2.45 -35.32
N LEU A 43 -18.07 -2.26 -34.01
CA LEU A 43 -17.55 -3.16 -32.99
C LEU A 43 -18.26 -4.51 -32.98
N LEU A 44 -19.59 -4.52 -33.17
CA LEU A 44 -20.35 -5.77 -33.29
C LEU A 44 -19.76 -6.63 -34.41
N THR A 45 -19.57 -6.04 -35.59
CA THR A 45 -19.00 -6.73 -36.76
C THR A 45 -17.60 -7.28 -36.49
N GLN A 46 -16.76 -6.50 -35.81
CA GLN A 46 -15.40 -6.94 -35.46
C GLN A 46 -15.40 -8.10 -34.44
N ILE A 47 -16.26 -8.02 -33.42
CA ILE A 47 -16.41 -9.07 -32.42
C ILE A 47 -16.95 -10.35 -33.08
N GLU A 48 -17.99 -10.26 -33.92
CA GLU A 48 -18.53 -11.39 -34.68
C GLU A 48 -17.48 -12.09 -35.53
N ALA A 49 -16.56 -11.34 -36.16
CA ALA A 49 -15.48 -11.91 -36.95
C ALA A 49 -14.35 -12.56 -36.11
N ALA A 50 -14.17 -12.12 -34.86
CA ALA A 50 -13.08 -12.55 -33.99
C ALA A 50 -13.47 -13.69 -33.04
N VAL A 51 -14.67 -13.65 -32.47
CA VAL A 51 -15.17 -14.62 -31.48
C VAL A 51 -15.07 -16.08 -31.93
N PRO A 52 -15.38 -16.45 -33.21
CA PRO A 52 -15.19 -17.81 -33.70
C PRO A 52 -13.74 -18.31 -33.64
N LYS A 53 -12.75 -17.41 -33.54
CA LYS A 53 -11.32 -17.75 -33.44
C LYS A 53 -10.92 -18.08 -32.00
N PHE A 54 -11.73 -17.71 -31.00
CA PHE A 54 -11.41 -17.92 -29.60
C PHE A 54 -11.68 -19.37 -29.22
N ASP A 55 -10.61 -20.10 -28.93
CA ASP A 55 -10.69 -21.56 -28.71
C ASP A 55 -11.57 -21.94 -27.51
N PHE A 56 -11.64 -21.09 -26.49
CA PHE A 56 -12.50 -21.34 -25.33
C PHE A 56 -14.00 -21.21 -25.65
N ILE A 57 -14.38 -20.31 -26.57
CA ILE A 57 -15.79 -20.10 -26.92
C ILE A 57 -16.30 -21.26 -27.76
N LYS A 58 -15.45 -21.84 -28.63
CA LYS A 58 -15.79 -23.04 -29.41
C LYS A 58 -16.23 -24.20 -28.52
N ASP A 59 -15.59 -24.36 -27.37
CA ASP A 59 -15.85 -25.49 -26.47
C ASP A 59 -16.88 -25.16 -25.37
N ALA A 60 -17.17 -23.89 -25.10
CA ALA A 60 -18.09 -23.44 -24.05
C ALA A 60 -19.55 -23.33 -24.54
N ASP A 61 -20.18 -24.47 -24.79
CA ASP A 61 -21.59 -24.51 -25.21
C ASP A 61 -22.54 -23.99 -24.13
N GLU A 62 -23.60 -23.28 -24.54
CA GLU A 62 -24.59 -22.61 -23.68
C GLU A 62 -23.98 -21.63 -22.65
N ALA A 63 -22.73 -21.22 -22.84
CA ALA A 63 -22.10 -20.19 -22.03
C ALA A 63 -22.67 -18.82 -22.41
N SER A 64 -23.16 -18.09 -21.40
CA SER A 64 -23.60 -16.71 -21.56
C SER A 64 -22.48 -15.77 -21.13
N VAL A 65 -21.85 -15.09 -22.09
CA VAL A 65 -20.75 -14.15 -21.84
C VAL A 65 -21.19 -12.76 -22.22
N CYS A 66 -21.18 -11.84 -21.26
CA CYS A 66 -21.37 -10.42 -21.54
C CYS A 66 -20.02 -9.73 -21.66
N LEU A 67 -19.73 -9.20 -22.84
CA LEU A 67 -18.53 -8.42 -23.13
C LEU A 67 -18.89 -6.93 -23.04
N VAL A 68 -18.19 -6.18 -22.20
CA VAL A 68 -18.38 -4.75 -21.99
C VAL A 68 -17.12 -4.01 -22.41
N VAL A 69 -17.24 -2.99 -23.26
CA VAL A 69 -16.13 -2.19 -23.78
C VAL A 69 -16.33 -0.74 -23.38
N SER A 70 -15.36 -0.15 -22.68
CA SER A 70 -15.33 1.31 -22.51
C SER A 70 -14.77 1.95 -23.78
N MET A 71 -15.51 2.92 -24.33
CA MET A 71 -15.00 3.76 -25.43
C MET A 71 -14.36 5.03 -24.90
N ASP A 72 -14.91 5.54 -23.79
CA ASP A 72 -14.41 6.69 -23.05
C ASP A 72 -14.89 6.58 -21.58
N GLN A 73 -14.80 7.67 -20.81
CA GLN A 73 -15.20 7.70 -19.40
C GLN A 73 -16.73 7.53 -19.18
N THR A 74 -17.53 7.73 -20.22
CA THR A 74 -19.00 7.78 -20.18
C THR A 74 -19.67 6.78 -21.10
N THR A 75 -19.06 6.47 -22.24
CA THR A 75 -19.60 5.60 -23.27
C THR A 75 -19.11 4.18 -23.07
N LYS A 76 -20.05 3.25 -22.92
CA LYS A 76 -19.78 1.81 -22.86
C LYS A 76 -20.70 1.07 -23.82
N TYR A 77 -20.16 0.06 -24.49
CA TYR A 77 -20.92 -0.84 -25.33
C TYR A 77 -20.86 -2.27 -24.80
N SER A 78 -21.99 -2.96 -24.89
CA SER A 78 -22.16 -4.30 -24.33
C SER A 78 -22.59 -5.27 -25.42
N TYR A 79 -22.01 -6.46 -25.41
CA TYR A 79 -22.25 -7.50 -26.39
C TYR A 79 -22.46 -8.82 -25.69
N GLU A 80 -23.62 -9.43 -25.91
CA GLU A 80 -23.91 -10.77 -25.46
C GLU A 80 -23.34 -11.76 -26.47
N ILE A 81 -22.59 -12.75 -25.98
CA ILE A 81 -22.02 -13.83 -26.77
C ILE A 81 -22.58 -15.14 -26.21
N ILE A 82 -23.26 -15.89 -27.08
CA ILE A 82 -23.83 -17.21 -26.75
C ILE A 82 -23.48 -18.19 -27.86
N LYS A 83 -23.01 -19.36 -27.47
CA LYS A 83 -22.86 -20.50 -28.36
C LYS A 83 -23.93 -21.55 -28.06
N ILE A 84 -24.60 -22.06 -29.09
CA ILE A 84 -25.58 -23.14 -29.00
C ILE A 84 -25.26 -24.15 -30.11
N GLY A 85 -24.66 -25.29 -29.75
CA GLY A 85 -24.19 -26.29 -30.71
C GLY A 85 -23.11 -25.71 -31.62
N GLU A 86 -23.36 -25.68 -32.93
CA GLU A 86 -22.45 -25.07 -33.92
C GLU A 86 -22.75 -23.58 -34.16
N ALA A 87 -23.89 -23.08 -33.66
CA ALA A 87 -24.28 -21.69 -33.84
C ALA A 87 -23.61 -20.81 -32.79
N LEU A 88 -23.07 -19.67 -33.24
CA LEU A 88 -22.57 -18.60 -32.39
C LEU A 88 -23.41 -17.35 -32.67
N ALA A 89 -23.98 -16.78 -31.62
CA ALA A 89 -24.69 -15.51 -31.68
C ALA A 89 -23.92 -14.45 -30.90
N VAL A 90 -23.69 -13.31 -31.54
CA VAL A 90 -23.24 -12.09 -30.87
C VAL A 90 -24.35 -11.06 -31.05
N THR A 91 -24.74 -10.36 -29.99
CA THR A 91 -25.82 -9.38 -30.06
C THR A 91 -25.48 -8.17 -29.22
N SER A 92 -25.67 -6.97 -29.75
CA SER A 92 -25.50 -5.74 -28.97
C SER A 92 -26.61 -5.61 -27.93
N SER A 93 -26.25 -5.10 -26.75
CA SER A 93 -27.19 -4.82 -25.67
C SER A 93 -27.21 -3.34 -25.34
N SER A 94 -28.41 -2.82 -25.07
CA SER A 94 -28.60 -1.48 -24.52
C SER A 94 -28.34 -1.40 -23.02
N SER A 95 -28.22 -2.55 -22.34
CA SER A 95 -27.91 -2.64 -20.93
C SER A 95 -26.41 -2.84 -20.71
N LEU A 96 -25.89 -2.34 -19.58
CA LEU A 96 -24.47 -2.50 -19.24
C LEU A 96 -24.09 -3.98 -19.04
N TYR A 97 -25.01 -4.80 -18.52
CA TYR A 97 -24.74 -6.19 -18.16
C TYR A 97 -25.61 -7.16 -18.96
N CYS A 98 -25.79 -6.93 -20.27
CA CYS A 98 -26.53 -7.81 -21.17
C CYS A 98 -27.90 -8.26 -20.58
N LYS A 99 -28.01 -9.43 -19.95
CA LYS A 99 -29.25 -9.89 -19.27
C LYS A 99 -29.34 -9.62 -17.76
N GLY A 100 -28.21 -9.31 -17.12
CA GLY A 100 -28.09 -9.06 -15.68
C GLY A 100 -26.92 -9.80 -15.05
N GLN A 101 -26.34 -9.21 -14.00
CA GLN A 101 -25.14 -9.73 -13.33
C GLN A 101 -25.30 -11.15 -12.77
N ASP A 102 -26.50 -11.48 -12.31
CA ASP A 102 -26.88 -12.77 -11.73
C ASP A 102 -27.22 -13.85 -12.79
N LYS A 103 -27.31 -13.46 -14.06
CA LYS A 103 -27.72 -14.36 -15.16
C LYS A 103 -26.58 -14.72 -16.09
N GLU A 104 -25.64 -13.80 -16.31
CA GLU A 104 -24.47 -14.07 -17.14
C GLU A 104 -23.53 -15.03 -16.43
N ASP A 105 -23.03 -16.04 -17.15
CA ASP A 105 -22.01 -16.92 -16.60
C ASP A 105 -20.72 -16.12 -16.37
N PHE A 106 -20.38 -15.24 -17.31
CA PHE A 106 -19.19 -14.39 -17.22
C PHE A 106 -19.47 -12.97 -17.71
N ILE A 107 -18.84 -11.99 -17.06
CA ILE A 107 -18.80 -10.60 -17.52
C ILE A 107 -17.35 -10.21 -17.70
N VAL A 108 -17.00 -9.82 -18.93
CA VAL A 108 -15.65 -9.43 -19.33
C VAL A 108 -15.66 -7.94 -19.66
N PHE A 109 -14.92 -7.14 -18.91
CA PHE A 109 -14.83 -5.70 -19.09
C PHE A 109 -13.48 -5.29 -19.68
N TYR A 110 -13.50 -4.62 -20.84
CA TYR A 110 -12.35 -3.99 -21.46
C TYR A 110 -12.33 -2.50 -21.11
N PRO A 111 -11.23 -1.98 -20.53
CA PRO A 111 -11.15 -0.58 -20.08
C PRO A 111 -11.03 0.41 -21.25
N SER A 112 -10.65 -0.03 -22.44
CA SER A 112 -10.65 0.79 -23.66
C SER A 112 -10.85 -0.05 -24.93
N TYR A 113 -11.18 0.60 -26.04
CA TYR A 113 -11.25 -0.03 -27.36
C TYR A 113 -9.90 -0.60 -27.80
N GLU A 114 -8.81 0.11 -27.54
CA GLU A 114 -7.44 -0.30 -27.90
C GLU A 114 -7.09 -1.62 -27.24
N LYS A 115 -7.50 -1.81 -25.98
CA LYS A 115 -7.29 -3.05 -25.23
C LYS A 115 -8.08 -4.22 -25.78
N LEU A 116 -9.32 -3.99 -26.18
CA LEU A 116 -10.07 -4.99 -26.93
C LEU A 116 -9.35 -5.32 -28.24
N LYS A 117 -8.94 -4.30 -29.01
CA LYS A 117 -8.32 -4.48 -30.32
C LYS A 117 -7.00 -5.26 -30.26
N GLU A 118 -6.13 -4.96 -29.29
CA GLU A 118 -4.90 -5.74 -29.01
C GLU A 118 -5.24 -7.24 -28.85
N GLN A 119 -6.36 -7.55 -28.22
CA GLN A 119 -6.84 -8.91 -28.06
C GLN A 119 -7.54 -9.48 -29.30
N LEU A 120 -8.29 -8.70 -30.07
CA LEU A 120 -8.95 -9.18 -31.30
C LEU A 120 -7.94 -9.48 -32.42
N ASP A 121 -6.87 -8.69 -32.48
CA ASP A 121 -5.77 -8.86 -33.45
C ASP A 121 -4.88 -10.06 -33.11
N SER A 122 -4.88 -10.48 -31.84
CA SER A 122 -4.26 -11.74 -31.39
C SER A 122 -5.31 -12.85 -31.30
N VAL A 123 -4.92 -14.12 -31.36
CA VAL A 123 -5.84 -15.22 -31.00
C VAL A 123 -5.66 -15.45 -29.50
N PRO A 124 -6.54 -14.93 -28.63
CA PRO A 124 -6.39 -15.07 -27.19
C PRO A 124 -6.48 -16.54 -26.80
N THR A 125 -5.41 -17.01 -26.17
CA THR A 125 -5.40 -18.30 -25.49
C THR A 125 -5.96 -18.14 -24.08
N LEU A 126 -6.59 -19.20 -23.57
CA LEU A 126 -7.09 -19.26 -22.17
C LEU A 126 -5.98 -19.00 -21.13
N SER A 127 -4.71 -19.17 -21.51
CA SER A 127 -3.56 -18.83 -20.67
C SER A 127 -3.26 -17.32 -20.63
N GLN A 128 -3.53 -16.58 -21.72
CA GLN A 128 -3.40 -15.12 -21.74
C GLN A 128 -4.47 -14.44 -20.88
N LEU A 129 -5.61 -15.10 -20.67
CA LEU A 129 -6.64 -14.65 -19.72
C LEU A 129 -6.14 -14.64 -18.25
N LYS A 130 -5.05 -15.36 -17.93
CA LYS A 130 -4.44 -15.37 -16.58
C LYS A 130 -3.42 -14.26 -16.38
N THR A 131 -2.73 -13.85 -17.45
CA THR A 131 -1.62 -12.88 -17.39
C THR A 131 -2.08 -11.43 -17.43
N THR A 132 -3.38 -11.18 -17.59
CA THR A 132 -4.00 -9.87 -17.40
C THR A 132 -4.15 -9.48 -15.92
N SER A 133 -3.42 -10.14 -15.02
CA SER A 133 -3.44 -9.91 -13.57
C SER A 133 -2.99 -8.51 -13.14
N ASP A 134 -2.42 -7.71 -14.04
CA ASP A 134 -2.17 -6.28 -13.83
C ASP A 134 -3.40 -5.40 -14.13
N GLY A 135 -4.50 -6.00 -14.63
CA GLY A 135 -5.72 -5.31 -15.04
C GLY A 135 -5.60 -4.54 -16.36
N THR A 136 -4.49 -4.65 -17.09
CA THR A 136 -4.23 -3.69 -18.18
C THR A 136 -5.06 -3.94 -19.43
N ASN A 137 -5.52 -5.17 -19.67
CA ASN A 137 -6.23 -5.52 -20.92
C ASN A 137 -7.72 -5.79 -20.74
N PHE A 138 -8.13 -6.55 -19.72
CA PHE A 138 -9.54 -6.75 -19.37
C PHE A 138 -9.69 -7.23 -17.92
N TYR A 139 -10.91 -7.13 -17.39
CA TYR A 139 -11.29 -7.54 -16.05
C TYR A 139 -12.46 -8.52 -16.09
N LEU A 140 -12.44 -9.53 -15.23
CA LEU A 140 -13.63 -10.36 -14.97
C LEU A 140 -14.44 -9.69 -13.86
N TYR A 141 -15.63 -9.21 -14.22
CA TYR A 141 -16.56 -8.62 -13.26
C TYR A 141 -17.32 -9.72 -12.50
N PRO A 142 -17.84 -9.41 -11.30
CA PRO A 142 -18.71 -10.35 -10.62
C PRO A 142 -19.90 -10.71 -11.51
N SER A 143 -20.30 -11.97 -11.50
CA SER A 143 -21.25 -12.62 -12.39
C SER A 143 -21.84 -13.84 -11.68
N LYS A 144 -22.63 -14.67 -12.38
CA LYS A 144 -23.14 -15.93 -11.82
C LYS A 144 -22.00 -16.87 -11.37
N GLN A 145 -20.90 -16.93 -12.11
CA GLN A 145 -19.79 -17.85 -11.82
C GLN A 145 -18.67 -17.24 -10.99
N VAL A 146 -18.49 -15.92 -11.04
CA VAL A 146 -17.35 -15.21 -10.45
C VAL A 146 -17.84 -14.15 -9.46
N LEU A 147 -17.31 -14.13 -8.24
CA LEU A 147 -17.57 -13.10 -7.22
C LEU A 147 -16.47 -12.02 -7.24
N LEU A 148 -16.65 -11.00 -6.40
CA LEU A 148 -15.60 -10.01 -6.13
C LEU A 148 -14.29 -10.69 -5.71
N GLY A 149 -13.16 -10.16 -6.18
CA GLY A 149 -11.84 -10.77 -5.95
C GLY A 149 -11.60 -12.06 -6.73
N SER A 150 -12.35 -12.30 -7.81
CA SER A 150 -12.17 -13.46 -8.71
C SER A 150 -12.41 -14.83 -8.06
N THR A 151 -13.15 -14.88 -6.94
CA THR A 151 -13.54 -16.13 -6.29
C THR A 151 -14.69 -16.79 -7.05
N LEU A 152 -14.69 -18.11 -7.21
CA LEU A 152 -15.82 -18.80 -7.85
C LEU A 152 -17.05 -18.83 -6.92
N ALA A 153 -18.20 -18.40 -7.44
CA ALA A 153 -19.47 -18.37 -6.69
C ALA A 153 -19.98 -19.79 -6.36
N ASN A 154 -19.90 -20.70 -7.34
CA ASN A 154 -20.28 -22.10 -7.19
C ASN A 154 -19.24 -23.00 -7.90
N PRO A 155 -18.13 -23.38 -7.22
CA PRO A 155 -17.05 -24.16 -7.83
C PRO A 155 -17.51 -25.51 -8.42
N LYS A 156 -18.54 -26.12 -7.83
CA LYS A 156 -19.08 -27.41 -8.29
C LYS A 156 -19.81 -27.25 -9.63
N GLU A 157 -20.79 -26.35 -9.69
CA GLU A 157 -21.53 -26.05 -10.92
C GLU A 157 -20.60 -25.56 -12.03
N PHE A 158 -19.65 -24.70 -11.67
CA PHE A 158 -18.62 -24.23 -12.58
C PHE A 158 -17.80 -25.38 -13.18
N ASN A 159 -17.35 -26.33 -12.36
CA ASN A 159 -16.60 -27.49 -12.85
C ASN A 159 -17.47 -28.42 -13.71
N GLU A 160 -18.73 -28.61 -13.36
CA GLU A 160 -19.67 -29.43 -14.14
C GLU A 160 -19.92 -28.83 -15.53
N LYS A 161 -20.04 -27.49 -15.63
CA LYS A 161 -20.32 -26.81 -16.90
C LYS A 161 -19.06 -26.50 -17.72
N PHE A 162 -17.99 -26.04 -17.09
CA PHE A 162 -16.80 -25.50 -17.78
C PHE A 162 -15.53 -26.32 -17.54
N GLY A 163 -15.55 -27.30 -16.63
CA GLY A 163 -14.35 -28.05 -16.26
C GLY A 163 -13.70 -28.78 -17.43
N ASP A 164 -14.49 -29.39 -18.31
CA ASP A 164 -13.97 -30.08 -19.50
C ASP A 164 -13.35 -29.13 -20.51
N VAL A 165 -13.97 -27.96 -20.71
CA VAL A 165 -13.45 -26.88 -21.55
C VAL A 165 -12.10 -26.41 -21.02
N LEU A 166 -12.01 -26.15 -19.71
CA LEU A 166 -10.76 -25.69 -19.09
C LEU A 166 -9.67 -26.76 -19.18
N ARG A 167 -10.00 -28.05 -18.97
CA ARG A 167 -9.02 -29.15 -19.08
C ARG A 167 -8.47 -29.36 -20.49
N LYS A 168 -9.21 -28.97 -21.53
CA LYS A 168 -8.73 -28.99 -22.93
C LYS A 168 -7.66 -27.94 -23.20
N HIS A 169 -7.79 -26.76 -22.57
CA HIS A 169 -7.02 -25.57 -22.92
C HIS A 169 -5.97 -25.17 -21.87
N LEU A 170 -6.08 -25.70 -20.65
CA LEU A 170 -5.19 -25.40 -19.54
C LEU A 170 -4.51 -26.67 -19.02
N LYS A 171 -3.29 -26.51 -18.50
CA LYS A 171 -2.61 -27.57 -17.76
C LYS A 171 -3.43 -27.97 -16.55
N SER A 172 -3.45 -29.27 -16.22
CA SER A 172 -4.21 -29.80 -15.09
C SER A 172 -3.89 -29.11 -13.76
N SER A 173 -2.64 -28.66 -13.55
CA SER A 173 -2.23 -27.87 -12.38
C SER A 173 -3.01 -26.56 -12.24
N ASP A 174 -3.25 -25.89 -13.36
CA ASP A 174 -3.86 -24.57 -13.38
C ASP A 174 -5.38 -24.67 -13.29
N VAL A 175 -5.95 -25.71 -13.89
CA VAL A 175 -7.36 -26.06 -13.70
C VAL A 175 -7.61 -26.33 -12.22
N GLN A 176 -6.77 -27.10 -11.54
CA GLN A 176 -6.92 -27.37 -10.11
C GLN A 176 -6.78 -26.11 -9.25
N ALA A 177 -5.89 -25.18 -9.62
CA ALA A 177 -5.76 -23.90 -8.92
C ALA A 177 -7.01 -23.01 -9.04
N ILE A 178 -7.66 -23.01 -10.21
CA ILE A 178 -8.94 -22.30 -10.44
C ILE A 178 -10.09 -22.98 -9.69
N LEU A 179 -10.13 -24.32 -9.73
CA LEU A 179 -11.23 -25.11 -9.15
C LEU A 179 -11.15 -25.26 -7.62
N ASN A 180 -9.96 -25.09 -7.03
CA ASN A 180 -9.75 -25.23 -5.60
C ASN A 180 -8.99 -24.01 -5.04
N PRO A 181 -9.69 -22.87 -4.82
CA PRO A 181 -9.07 -21.61 -4.42
C PRO A 181 -8.42 -21.63 -3.03
N LYS A 182 -8.58 -22.69 -2.23
CA LYS A 182 -7.95 -22.84 -0.89
C LYS A 182 -6.43 -22.68 -0.91
N THR A 183 -5.77 -22.90 -2.05
CA THR A 183 -4.32 -22.72 -2.19
C THR A 183 -3.84 -21.28 -2.42
N ALA A 184 -4.74 -20.33 -2.68
CA ALA A 184 -4.38 -18.91 -2.87
C ALA A 184 -4.50 -18.10 -1.58
N GLU A 185 -5.55 -18.34 -0.79
CA GLU A 185 -5.80 -17.67 0.50
C GLU A 185 -4.73 -18.02 1.55
N GLU A 186 -4.24 -19.26 1.57
CA GLU A 186 -3.12 -19.68 2.43
C GLU A 186 -1.77 -19.03 2.03
N ARG A 187 -1.59 -18.64 0.76
CA ARG A 187 -0.37 -17.98 0.26
C ARG A 187 -0.35 -16.49 0.60
N GLU A 188 -1.50 -15.80 0.55
CA GLU A 188 -1.59 -14.41 0.99
C GLU A 188 -1.46 -14.27 2.51
N ALA A 189 -2.05 -15.19 3.29
CA ALA A 189 -1.88 -15.22 4.74
C ALA A 189 -0.40 -15.38 5.16
N ALA A 190 0.36 -16.21 4.44
CA ALA A 190 1.80 -16.38 4.69
C ALA A 190 2.64 -15.12 4.36
N SER A 191 2.25 -14.35 3.32
CA SER A 191 2.90 -13.10 2.94
C SER A 191 2.65 -11.98 3.95
N VAL A 192 1.40 -11.82 4.38
CA VAL A 192 1.01 -10.80 5.38
C VAL A 192 1.65 -11.11 6.74
N ALA A 193 1.69 -12.38 7.15
CA ALA A 193 2.35 -12.79 8.39
C ALA A 193 3.86 -12.47 8.38
N SER A 194 4.52 -12.64 7.22
CA SER A 194 5.93 -12.27 7.03
C SER A 194 6.15 -10.76 7.16
N TYR A 195 5.30 -9.95 6.52
CA TYR A 195 5.40 -8.48 6.62
C TYR A 195 5.17 -7.97 8.05
N ILE A 196 4.16 -8.50 8.75
CA ILE A 196 3.87 -8.15 10.15
C ILE A 196 5.08 -8.50 11.05
N PHE A 197 5.71 -9.65 10.82
CA PHE A 197 6.89 -10.07 11.58
C PHE A 197 8.07 -9.10 11.38
N TYR A 198 8.37 -8.69 10.15
CA TYR A 198 9.43 -7.71 9.88
C TYR A 198 9.11 -6.33 10.44
N PHE A 199 7.85 -5.89 10.38
CA PHE A 199 7.42 -4.60 10.91
C PHE A 199 7.55 -4.54 12.44
N ILE A 200 7.09 -5.58 13.15
CA ILE A 200 7.23 -5.69 14.61
C ILE A 200 8.71 -5.73 15.00
N THR A 201 9.52 -6.52 14.28
CA THR A 201 10.97 -6.61 14.53
C THR A 201 11.66 -5.25 14.33
N GLY A 202 11.27 -4.50 13.29
CA GLY A 202 11.76 -3.14 13.04
C GLY A 202 11.42 -2.15 14.15
N ILE A 203 10.19 -2.19 14.68
CA ILE A 203 9.79 -1.35 15.82
C ILE A 203 10.62 -1.69 17.06
N VAL A 204 10.82 -2.98 17.37
CA VAL A 204 11.62 -3.40 18.52
C VAL A 204 13.06 -2.87 18.42
N VAL A 205 13.69 -2.99 17.24
CA VAL A 205 15.04 -2.46 17.01
C VAL A 205 15.07 -0.93 17.16
N LEU A 206 14.06 -0.22 16.64
CA LEU A 206 13.95 1.22 16.77
C LEU A 206 13.83 1.66 18.23
N VAL A 207 12.98 0.98 19.03
CA VAL A 207 12.81 1.27 20.46
C VAL A 207 14.12 1.06 21.21
N ILE A 208 14.82 -0.05 20.96
CA ILE A 208 16.15 -0.31 21.55
C ILE A 208 17.13 0.81 21.19
N PHE A 209 17.15 1.23 19.92
CA PHE A 209 18.03 2.31 19.46
C PHE A 209 17.71 3.65 20.13
N ILE A 210 16.42 4.00 20.26
CA ILE A 210 15.97 5.21 20.97
C ILE A 210 16.36 5.14 22.46
N SER A 211 16.19 3.99 23.12
CA SER A 211 16.60 3.81 24.52
C SER A 211 18.10 4.03 24.71
N VAL A 212 18.94 3.52 23.80
CA VAL A 212 20.39 3.76 23.82
C VAL A 212 20.72 5.24 23.58
N LEU A 213 20.02 5.92 22.66
CA LEU A 213 20.23 7.35 22.42
C LEU A 213 19.81 8.22 23.62
N ILE A 214 18.74 7.86 24.33
CA ILE A 214 18.34 8.55 25.56
C ILE A 214 19.39 8.33 26.64
N PHE A 215 19.87 7.10 26.81
CA PHE A 215 20.86 6.77 27.84
C PHE A 215 22.21 7.43 27.59
N THR A 216 22.65 7.53 26.32
CA THR A 216 23.88 8.24 25.95
C THR A 216 23.77 9.77 26.05
N ARG A 217 22.54 10.31 26.07
CA ARG A 217 22.27 11.75 26.28
C ARG A 217 21.81 12.09 27.69
N ALA A 218 21.63 11.11 28.56
CA ALA A 218 21.26 11.33 29.95
C ALA A 218 22.43 11.98 30.69
N LYS A 219 22.34 13.30 30.82
CA LYS A 219 23.18 14.10 31.73
C LYS A 219 22.88 13.64 33.16
N LYS A 220 23.91 13.47 34.01
CA LYS A 220 23.78 13.09 35.43
C LYS A 220 22.66 13.95 36.07
N PRO A 221 21.71 13.36 36.82
CA PRO A 221 20.59 14.11 37.38
C PRO A 221 21.11 15.22 38.30
N GLU A 222 20.73 16.47 38.01
CA GLU A 222 21.13 17.70 38.70
C GLU A 222 20.85 17.63 40.22
N ILE A 223 19.86 16.84 40.63
CA ILE A 223 19.46 16.63 42.04
C ILE A 223 20.53 15.89 42.86
N GLU A 224 21.25 14.94 42.26
CA GLU A 224 22.28 14.16 42.97
C GLU A 224 23.55 15.00 43.16
N GLU A 225 23.86 15.83 42.17
CA GLU A 225 25.00 16.76 42.19
C GLU A 225 24.84 17.86 43.26
N ASP A 226 23.62 18.37 43.45
CA ASP A 226 23.32 19.39 44.47
C ASP A 226 23.37 18.83 45.90
N LEU A 227 23.00 17.56 46.08
CA LEU A 227 23.07 16.89 47.38
C LEU A 227 24.52 16.63 47.81
N GLU A 228 25.36 16.17 46.88
CA GLU A 228 26.80 15.95 47.09
C GLU A 228 27.51 17.28 47.43
N LEU A 229 27.21 18.35 46.68
CA LEU A 229 27.77 19.68 46.93
C LEU A 229 27.38 20.21 48.32
N THR A 230 26.11 20.09 48.69
CA THR A 230 25.61 20.55 50.00
C THR A 230 26.26 19.81 51.15
N ALA A 231 26.43 18.49 51.03
CA ALA A 231 27.09 17.67 52.05
C ALA A 231 28.57 18.05 52.21
N TYR A 232 29.27 18.27 51.10
CA TYR A 232 30.67 18.69 51.11
C TYR A 232 30.84 20.07 51.77
N LEU A 233 30.03 21.05 51.39
CA LEU A 233 30.08 22.42 51.95
C LEU A 233 29.84 22.41 53.47
N LYS A 234 28.84 21.65 53.94
CA LYS A 234 28.57 21.51 55.39
C LYS A 234 29.76 20.89 56.14
N SER A 235 30.38 19.85 55.57
CA SER A 235 31.56 19.22 56.18
C SER A 235 32.76 20.17 56.23
N ALA A 236 33.02 20.93 55.16
CA ALA A 236 34.13 21.87 55.11
C ALA A 236 33.96 23.03 56.11
N LEU A 237 32.74 23.58 56.23
CA LEU A 237 32.43 24.58 57.25
C LEU A 237 32.60 24.02 58.67
N ALA A 238 32.15 22.78 58.93
CA ALA A 238 32.31 22.14 60.23
C ALA A 238 33.77 21.86 60.60
N GLN A 239 34.65 21.73 59.62
CA GLN A 239 36.10 21.58 59.80
C GLN A 239 36.83 22.93 59.99
N GLY A 240 36.11 24.05 59.93
CA GLY A 240 36.65 25.39 60.18
C GLY A 240 37.37 26.03 58.99
N TYR A 241 37.12 25.55 57.76
CA TYR A 241 37.64 26.22 56.57
C TYR A 241 36.88 27.53 56.30
N GLU A 242 37.62 28.56 55.90
CA GLU A 242 37.04 29.85 55.52
C GLU A 242 36.24 29.73 54.21
N GLU A 243 35.09 30.42 54.14
CA GLU A 243 34.16 30.35 53.01
C GLU A 243 34.86 30.59 51.65
N GLU A 244 35.77 31.56 51.60
CA GLU A 244 36.45 31.91 50.36
C GLU A 244 37.47 30.84 49.91
N GLN A 245 38.08 30.11 50.85
CA GLN A 245 38.98 28.99 50.55
C GLN A 245 38.19 27.80 49.96
N ILE A 246 36.99 27.56 50.48
CA ILE A 246 36.09 26.52 49.99
C ILE A 246 35.63 26.85 48.56
N VAL A 247 35.23 28.11 48.32
CA VAL A 247 34.81 28.57 46.99
C VAL A 247 35.94 28.43 45.96
N GLN A 248 37.15 28.91 46.27
CA GLN A 248 38.29 28.81 45.36
C GLN A 248 38.62 27.36 45.01
N THR A 249 38.60 26.46 45.99
CA THR A 249 38.91 25.03 45.79
C THR A 249 37.88 24.35 44.88
N LEU A 250 36.58 24.63 45.09
CA LEU A 250 35.51 24.03 44.28
C LEU A 250 35.48 24.59 42.86
N VAL A 251 35.74 25.88 42.69
CA VAL A 251 35.84 26.51 41.36
C VAL A 251 37.04 25.96 40.58
N GLN A 252 38.20 25.80 41.23
CA GLN A 252 39.37 25.14 40.63
C GLN A 252 39.09 23.68 40.25
N SER A 253 38.21 23.01 40.99
CA SER A 253 37.76 21.64 40.70
C SER A 253 36.69 21.55 39.60
N GLY A 254 36.30 22.68 39.00
CA GLY A 254 35.38 22.75 37.86
C GLY A 254 33.93 23.09 38.19
N TRP A 255 33.62 23.45 39.45
CA TRP A 255 32.27 23.85 39.83
C TRP A 255 31.97 25.31 39.45
N PRO A 256 30.74 25.63 38.98
CA PRO A 256 30.36 27.00 38.70
C PRO A 256 30.33 27.84 39.99
N GLU A 257 31.10 28.93 40.04
CA GLU A 257 31.22 29.80 41.23
C GLU A 257 29.85 30.29 41.74
N GLN A 258 28.97 30.69 40.82
CA GLN A 258 27.63 31.16 41.15
C GLN A 258 26.81 30.10 41.90
N LYS A 259 26.94 28.83 41.50
CA LYS A 259 26.25 27.69 42.12
C LYS A 259 26.80 27.43 43.52
N VAL A 260 28.13 27.44 43.68
CA VAL A 260 28.78 27.26 44.98
C VAL A 260 28.37 28.35 45.98
N ARG A 261 28.42 29.62 45.58
CA ARG A 261 28.03 30.75 46.45
C ARG A 261 26.55 30.74 46.80
N GLN A 262 25.68 30.34 45.87
CA GLN A 262 24.24 30.21 46.13
C GLN A 262 23.96 29.14 47.20
N VAL A 263 24.54 27.95 47.07
CA VAL A 263 24.36 26.87 48.04
C VAL A 263 24.97 27.24 49.39
N LEU A 264 26.18 27.81 49.40
CA LEU A 264 26.84 28.27 50.62
C LEU A 264 26.00 29.32 51.37
N GLY A 265 25.49 30.33 50.67
CA GLY A 265 24.61 31.34 51.28
C GLY A 265 23.33 30.77 51.88
N SER A 266 22.75 29.74 51.25
CA SER A 266 21.58 29.04 51.80
C SER A 266 21.88 28.20 53.05
N ILE A 267 23.10 27.65 53.17
CA ILE A 267 23.55 26.93 54.36
C ILE A 267 23.80 27.94 55.50
N THR A 268 24.57 29.00 55.26
CA THR A 268 24.95 29.98 56.28
C THR A 268 23.74 30.78 56.80
N SER A 269 22.76 31.04 55.93
CA SER A 269 21.50 31.70 56.33
C SER A 269 20.61 30.84 57.24
N GLN A 270 20.76 29.51 57.26
CA GLN A 270 20.01 28.62 58.16
C GLN A 270 20.68 28.46 59.53
N THR A 271 21.94 28.88 59.69
CA THR A 271 22.73 28.73 60.92
C THR A 271 22.79 29.98 61.80
N VAL A 272 22.03 31.03 61.51
CA VAL A 272 21.92 32.21 62.40
C VAL A 272 20.74 32.02 63.36
N PRO A 273 20.93 31.65 64.64
CA PRO A 273 19.88 31.80 65.63
C PRO A 273 19.64 33.28 65.90
N MET A 274 18.38 33.72 65.85
CA MET A 274 17.93 34.92 66.54
C MET A 274 18.26 34.75 68.03
N THR A 275 19.35 35.35 68.49
CA THR A 275 19.54 35.67 69.91
C THR A 275 18.85 37.00 70.20
N ALA A 276 17.95 36.95 71.18
CA ALA A 276 17.26 38.07 71.81
C ALA A 276 18.21 39.10 72.43
#